data_AF-A0A1F4DMT6-F1
#
_entry.id   AF-A0A1F4DMT6-F1
#
_cell.length_a   1.000
_cell.length_b   1.000
_cell.length_c   1.000
_cell.angle_alpha   90.00
_cell.angle_beta   90.00
_cell.angle_gamma   90.00
#
_symmetry.space_group_name_H-M   'P 1'
#
loop_
_entity.id
_entity.type
_entity.pdbx_description
1 polymer ?
#
loop_
_entity_poly.entity_id
_entity_poly.type
_entity_poly.pdbx_seq_one_letter_code
_entity_poly.pdbx_strand_id
1 'polypeptide(L)'
;MRLDPAERQALKKALAGINAAEVFLFGSRVDDKASGGDIDVLIFSRADPLKLSRKVTTRFFLECEERIDVVVMNPQRLTAEQRAFLATLKRKRIA
;
A
#
# COMPACT_ATOMS: atom_id res chain seq x y z
N MET A 1 4.34 -5.84 -11.51
CA MET A 1 4.54 -4.92 -10.36
C MET A 1 5.94 -4.44 -10.49
N ARG A 2 6.10 -3.15 -10.75
CA ARG A 2 7.37 -2.47 -11.00
C ARG A 2 8.03 -2.13 -9.65
N LEU A 3 8.33 -3.19 -8.88
CA LEU A 3 9.04 -3.12 -7.61
C LEU A 3 10.36 -3.86 -7.74
N ASP A 4 11.46 -3.18 -7.44
CA ASP A 4 12.78 -3.78 -7.39
C ASP A 4 12.95 -4.73 -6.17
N PRO A 5 14.07 -5.47 -6.08
CA PRO A 5 14.29 -6.39 -4.97
C PRO A 5 14.32 -5.72 -3.59
N ALA A 6 14.88 -4.52 -3.46
CA ALA A 6 14.99 -3.80 -2.20
C ALA A 6 13.62 -3.26 -1.76
N GLU A 7 12.88 -2.63 -2.67
CA GLU A 7 11.50 -2.15 -2.46
C GLU A 7 10.59 -3.32 -2.03
N ARG A 8 10.70 -4.48 -2.68
CA ARG A 8 9.92 -5.67 -2.33
C ARG A 8 10.25 -6.20 -0.93
N GLN A 9 11.53 -6.23 -0.59
CA GLN A 9 11.98 -6.70 0.72
C GLN A 9 11.57 -5.73 1.84
N ALA A 10 11.67 -4.43 1.59
CA ALA A 10 11.19 -3.37 2.48
C ALA A 10 9.69 -3.46 2.71
N LEU A 11 8.90 -3.66 1.66
CA LEU A 11 7.45 -3.80 1.78
C LEU A 11 7.07 -5.04 2.60
N LYS A 12 7.74 -6.18 2.36
CA LYS A 12 7.53 -7.41 3.12
C LYS A 12 7.81 -7.20 4.62
N LYS A 13 8.92 -6.54 4.96
CA LYS A 13 9.28 -6.21 6.35
C LYS A 13 8.33 -5.21 6.98
N ALA A 14 7.92 -4.17 6.24
CA ALA A 14 7.01 -3.15 6.72
C ALA A 14 5.64 -3.74 7.09
N LEU A 15 5.13 -4.65 6.27
CA LEU A 15 3.85 -5.33 6.44
C LEU A 15 3.88 -6.46 7.48
N ALA A 16 5.06 -6.90 7.91
CA ALA A 16 5.18 -7.99 8.87
C ALA A 16 4.48 -7.70 10.21
N GLY A 17 3.64 -8.65 10.64
CA GLY A 17 2.89 -8.58 11.89
C GLY A 17 1.75 -7.56 11.91
N ILE A 18 1.33 -7.06 10.75
CA ILE A 18 0.14 -6.21 10.64
C ILE A 18 -1.09 -7.09 10.49
N ASN A 19 -2.13 -6.78 11.26
CA ASN A 19 -3.45 -7.37 11.07
C ASN A 19 -4.18 -6.67 9.92
N ALA A 20 -3.88 -7.06 8.69
CA ALA A 20 -4.54 -6.62 7.48
C ALA A 20 -5.40 -7.76 6.92
N ALA A 21 -6.59 -7.42 6.42
CA ALA A 21 -7.41 -8.37 5.69
C ALA A 21 -6.85 -8.59 4.28
N GLU A 22 -6.47 -7.51 3.60
CA GLU A 22 -5.89 -7.54 2.26
C GLU A 22 -4.93 -6.36 2.07
N VAL A 23 -3.90 -6.56 1.25
CA VAL A 23 -2.92 -5.53 0.88
C VAL A 23 -2.72 -5.53 -0.62
N PHE A 24 -2.69 -4.34 -1.22
CA PHE A 24 -2.58 -4.15 -2.66
C PHE A 24 -1.55 -3.08 -2.99
N LEU A 25 -0.79 -3.30 -4.06
CA LEU A 25 -0.14 -2.24 -4.80
C LEU A 25 -1.19 -1.60 -5.71
N PHE A 26 -1.28 -0.28 -5.76
CA PHE A 26 -2.11 0.44 -6.71
C PHE A 26 -1.31 1.50 -7.47
N GLY A 27 -1.97 2.27 -8.33
CA GLY A 27 -1.34 3.39 -9.02
C GLY A 27 -0.38 2.97 -10.14
N SER A 28 0.64 3.80 -10.36
CA SER A 28 1.50 3.73 -11.55
C SER A 28 2.36 2.46 -11.62
N ARG A 29 2.83 1.98 -10.47
CA ARG A 29 3.72 0.80 -10.34
C ARG A 29 3.01 -0.55 -10.56
N VAL A 30 1.69 -0.54 -10.79
CA VAL A 30 0.95 -1.74 -11.19
C VAL A 30 1.21 -2.10 -12.65
N ASP A 31 1.41 -1.11 -13.51
CA ASP A 31 1.67 -1.29 -14.94
C ASP A 31 3.17 -1.38 -15.20
N ASP A 32 3.63 -2.55 -15.66
CA ASP A 32 5.04 -2.81 -15.94
C ASP A 32 5.55 -2.02 -17.16
N LYS A 33 4.66 -1.46 -17.99
CA LYS A 33 5.01 -0.63 -19.16
C LYS A 33 5.12 0.86 -18.86
N ALA A 34 4.70 1.31 -17.68
CA ALA A 34 4.80 2.71 -17.27
C ALA A 34 6.24 3.09 -16.86
N SER A 35 6.53 4.39 -16.79
CA SER A 35 7.81 4.94 -16.32
C SER A 35 7.62 5.83 -15.09
N GLY A 36 8.63 5.86 -14.21
CA GLY A 36 8.60 6.63 -12.96
C GLY A 36 7.48 6.27 -11.97
N GLY A 37 7.23 7.16 -11.03
CA GLY A 37 6.11 7.11 -10.08
C GLY A 37 6.45 6.55 -8.70
N ASP A 38 5.61 6.92 -7.75
CA ASP A 38 5.67 6.52 -6.35
C ASP A 38 5.05 5.12 -6.14
N ILE A 39 5.37 4.50 -5.00
CA ILE A 39 4.79 3.22 -4.60
C ILE A 39 3.54 3.48 -3.76
N ASP A 40 2.38 3.26 -4.36
CA ASP A 40 1.09 3.39 -3.70
C ASP A 40 0.62 2.04 -3.13
N VAL A 41 0.38 1.98 -1.82
CA VAL A 41 -0.05 0.78 -1.09
C VAL A 41 -1.40 0.99 -0.42
N LEU A 42 -2.36 0.13 -0.75
CA LEU A 42 -3.69 0.10 -0.13
C LEU A 42 -3.76 -1.07 0.85
N ILE A 43 -4.12 -0.77 2.10
CA ILE A 43 -4.29 -1.77 3.15
C ILE A 43 -5.74 -1.74 3.63
N PHE A 44 -6.42 -2.88 3.53
CA PHE A 44 -7.70 -3.07 4.20
C PHE A 44 -7.46 -3.58 5.62
N SER A 45 -7.79 -2.75 6.62
CA SER A 45 -7.64 -3.11 8.03
C SER A 45 -8.67 -2.37 8.89
N ARG A 46 -9.02 -2.97 10.04
CA ARG A 46 -9.85 -2.33 11.06
C ARG A 46 -9.03 -1.44 12.01
N ALA A 47 -7.70 -1.45 11.91
CA ALA A 47 -6.83 -0.60 12.71
C ALA A 47 -7.05 0.89 12.40
N ASP A 48 -6.54 1.75 13.28
CA ASP A 48 -6.53 3.20 13.06
C ASP A 48 -5.75 3.54 11.78
N PRO A 49 -6.38 4.19 10.77
CA PRO A 49 -5.76 4.44 9.48
C PRO A 49 -4.46 5.24 9.55
N LEU A 50 -4.43 6.29 10.38
CA LEU A 50 -3.29 7.19 10.50
C LEU A 50 -2.10 6.52 11.20
N LYS A 51 -2.35 5.79 12.29
CA LYS A 51 -1.30 5.05 13.00
C LYS A 51 -0.74 3.94 12.13
N LEU A 52 -1.61 3.22 11.40
CA LEU A 52 -1.17 2.12 10.56
C LEU A 52 -0.39 2.61 9.34
N SER A 53 -0.86 3.64 8.63
CA SER A 53 -0.14 4.20 7.49
C SER A 53 1.25 4.69 7.90
N ARG A 54 1.34 5.49 8.98
CA ARG A 54 2.63 5.97 9.50
C ARG A 54 3.56 4.82 9.89
N LYS A 55 3.05 3.78 10.56
CA LYS A 55 3.85 2.61 10.94
C LYS A 55 4.45 1.92 9.72
N VAL A 56 3.67 1.73 8.66
CA VAL A 56 4.13 1.08 7.42
C VAL A 56 5.13 1.96 6.70
N THR A 57 4.82 3.24 6.49
CA THR A 57 5.72 4.20 5.83
C THR A 57 7.06 4.30 6.57
N THR A 58 7.06 4.41 7.91
CA THR A 58 8.30 4.46 8.69
C THR A 58 9.11 3.17 8.57
N ARG A 59 8.48 2.00 8.68
CA ARG A 59 9.20 0.72 8.57
C ARG A 59 9.79 0.50 7.18
N PHE A 60 9.08 0.91 6.15
CA PHE A 60 9.57 0.83 4.78
C PHE A 60 10.78 1.75 4.59
N PHE A 61 10.66 3.00 5.00
CA PHE A 61 11.75 3.98 4.90
C PHE A 61 13.01 3.53 5.64
N LEU A 62 12.87 2.92 6.81
CA LEU A 62 14.02 2.38 7.57
C LEU A 62 14.75 1.23 6.87
N GLU A 63 14.15 0.59 5.87
CA GLU A 63 14.76 -0.55 5.17
C GLU A 63 15.39 -0.18 3.83
N CYS A 64 14.85 0.80 3.10
CA CYS A 64 15.37 1.17 1.77
C CYS A 64 15.50 2.68 1.52
N GLU A 65 15.24 3.53 2.52
CA GLU A 65 15.36 4.99 2.43
C GLU A 65 14.47 5.67 1.36
N GLU A 66 13.48 4.95 0.85
CA GLU A 66 12.52 5.46 -0.13
C GLU A 66 11.15 5.75 0.51
N ARG A 67 10.34 6.56 -0.20
CA ARG A 67 9.00 6.95 0.24
C ARG A 67 7.94 6.06 -0.40
N ILE A 68 6.89 5.78 0.38
CA ILE A 68 5.69 5.09 -0.08
C ILE A 68 4.45 5.81 0.43
N ASP A 69 3.40 5.78 -0.38
CA ASP A 69 2.11 6.33 -0.03
C ASP A 69 1.19 5.21 0.43
N VAL A 70 0.80 5.26 1.71
CA VAL A 70 0.00 4.21 2.34
C VAL A 70 -1.40 4.71 2.63
N VAL A 71 -2.38 4.13 1.95
CA VAL A 71 -3.80 4.35 2.20
C VAL A 71 -4.36 3.18 2.99
N VAL A 72 -4.98 3.47 4.13
CA VAL A 72 -5.62 2.45 4.96
C VAL A 72 -7.12 2.69 4.96
N MET A 73 -7.88 1.65 4.66
CA MET A 73 -9.34 1.69 4.67
C MET A 73 -9.93 0.57 5.50
N ASN A 74 -10.99 0.88 6.24
CA ASN A 74 -11.76 -0.15 6.93
C ASN A 74 -12.78 -0.74 5.96
N PRO A 75 -12.67 -2.02 5.55
CA PRO A 75 -13.56 -2.62 4.57
C PRO A 75 -15.02 -2.67 5.02
N GLN A 76 -15.29 -2.55 6.34
CA GLN A 76 -16.64 -2.55 6.90
C GLN A 76 -17.23 -1.15 7.07
N ARG A 77 -16.44 -0.09 6.89
CA ARG A 77 -16.85 1.30 7.11
C ARG A 77 -16.34 2.21 6.00
N LEU A 78 -16.48 1.77 4.75
CA LEU A 78 -16.13 2.59 3.59
C LEU A 78 -17.13 3.73 3.41
N THR A 79 -16.64 4.94 3.13
CA THR A 79 -17.48 6.05 2.68
C THR A 79 -17.89 5.89 1.21
N ALA A 80 -18.79 6.74 0.72
CA ALA A 80 -19.16 6.74 -0.70
C ALA A 80 -17.97 7.12 -1.59
N GLU A 81 -17.18 8.10 -1.17
CA GLU A 81 -16.00 8.60 -1.87
C GLU A 81 -14.92 7.51 -1.92
N GLN A 82 -14.70 6.79 -0.81
CA GLN A 82 -13.77 5.67 -0.80
C GLN A 82 -14.20 4.55 -1.73
N ARG A 83 -15.50 4.21 -1.75
CA ARG A 83 -16.02 3.21 -2.71
C ARG A 83 -15.81 3.66 -4.16
N ALA A 84 -16.13 4.91 -4.48
CA ALA A 84 -15.94 5.46 -5.81
C ALA A 84 -14.46 5.44 -6.23
N PHE A 85 -13.56 5.85 -5.33
CA PHE A 85 -12.12 5.78 -5.55
C PHE A 85 -11.64 4.34 -5.78
N LEU A 86 -12.06 3.37 -4.95
CA LEU A 86 -11.69 1.98 -5.14
C LEU A 86 -12.16 1.40 -6.48
N ALA A 87 -13.27 1.88 -7.03
CA ALA A 87 -13.80 1.44 -8.33
C ALA A 87 -12.96 1.94 -9.51
N THR A 88 -12.20 3.03 -9.36
CA THR A 88 -11.32 3.56 -10.42
C THR A 88 -9.90 3.00 -10.35
N LEU A 89 -9.52 2.35 -9.25
CA LEU A 89 -8.15 1.90 -9.04
C LEU A 89 -7.79 0.65 -9.84
N LYS A 90 -6.70 0.75 -10.61
CA LYS A 90 -5.90 -0.42 -10.99
C LYS A 90 -5.07 -0.85 -9.79
N ARG A 91 -5.24 -2.11 -9.37
CA ARG A 91 -4.54 -2.66 -8.19
C ARG A 91 -4.16 -4.12 -8.37
N LYS A 92 -3.05 -4.52 -7.76
CA LYS A 92 -2.56 -5.90 -7.75
C LYS A 92 -2.27 -6.32 -6.31
N ARG A 93 -2.82 -7.47 -5.91
CA ARG A 93 -2.66 -7.97 -4.54
C ARG A 93 -1.19 -8.27 -4.27
N ILE A 94 -0.71 -7.88 -3.09
CA ILE A 94 0.60 -8.23 -2.57
C ILE A 94 0.44 -9.53 -1.79
N ALA A 95 1.22 -10.55 -2.15
CA ALA A 95 1.16 -11.90 -1.58
C ALA A 95 1.82 -11.97 -0.21
#